data_AF-A0A349USA4-F1
#
_entry.id   AF-A0A349USA4-F1
#
_cell.length_a   1.000
_cell.length_b   1.000
_cell.length_c   1.000
_cell.angle_alpha   90.00
_cell.angle_beta   90.00
_cell.angle_gamma   90.00
#
_symmetry.space_group_name_H-M   'P 1'
#
loop_
_entity.id
_entity.type
_entity.pdbx_description
1 polymer ?
#
loop_
_entity_poly.entity_id
_entity_poly.type
_entity_poly.pdbx_seq_one_letter_code
_entity_poly.pdbx_strand_id
1 'polypeptide(L)'
;MCNGRIGFWRTGERTFIGGTAMAKRIPVVNQMVCWVVCAALATVLILGAGATQAAPTSIYWDINSTTAGAGGTTPSGNWDGATANWNTDSTGGAGGALSATTSSGTSGTIAVFSAGTDATGDYTVTVSGTQNASGLLVEDGNVTLSGGTIVVDQGDNGTTIGASNGHNLIINSTLNAPHATYAFALKASTGNLTLNAANNITGYISMGLNANGRLNLGNAGALGTGSLRIDNNGTRTIDNTSGNAMTLASNGILFNASGVHTLKFIGTNDLTFGGAVSSGNSAKTVQVDAGKLTFNAGLTGGGAAASLTKTGAGTLIINGNSSTYTGAINVNAGTLGGTTSLSGTVTVAAGATLAPGSSPGTLGTGTLILNDTSVLDFDLDALAGPNDKIAVTGNLTLDGILNVTNLGGLQAGQYTLLTYTGTLTDNGLSLGTMPGGFTYGIDTGTSGSVILNVIPEPATVALLVLGGVGALLRRRR
;
A
#
# COMPACT_ATOMS: atom_id res chain seq x y z
N MET A 1 6.47 -49.95 -16.12
CA MET A 1 5.64 -50.58 -17.18
C MET A 1 4.19 -50.22 -16.93
N CYS A 2 3.65 -49.26 -17.67
CA CYS A 2 2.22 -49.16 -17.97
C CYS A 2 2.09 -48.26 -19.22
N ASN A 3 1.51 -48.82 -20.28
CA ASN A 3 1.57 -48.32 -21.66
C ASN A 3 0.56 -47.21 -21.92
N GLY A 4 1.01 -46.15 -22.60
CA GLY A 4 0.16 -45.13 -23.20
C GLY A 4 -0.51 -45.63 -24.49
N ARG A 5 -1.70 -45.10 -24.79
CA ARG A 5 -2.32 -45.22 -26.10
C ARG A 5 -2.98 -43.89 -26.49
N ILE A 6 -2.32 -43.21 -27.42
CA ILE A 6 -2.77 -41.97 -28.08
C ILE A 6 -3.69 -42.38 -29.24
N GLY A 7 -4.92 -41.86 -29.25
CA GLY A 7 -5.89 -42.10 -30.32
C GLY A 7 -5.81 -41.02 -31.40
N PHE A 8 -5.41 -41.42 -32.60
CA PHE A 8 -5.50 -40.64 -33.84
C PHE A 8 -6.96 -40.58 -34.34
N TRP A 9 -7.45 -39.41 -34.73
CA TRP A 9 -8.68 -39.26 -35.52
C TRP A 9 -8.34 -39.20 -37.02
N ARG A 10 -8.89 -40.14 -37.80
CA ARG A 10 -8.94 -40.09 -39.27
C ARG A 10 -10.17 -39.27 -39.70
N THR A 11 -9.96 -38.32 -40.60
CA THR A 11 -11.00 -37.64 -41.38
C THR A 11 -11.49 -38.55 -42.51
N GLY A 12 -12.81 -38.63 -42.68
CA GLY A 12 -13.46 -39.38 -43.75
C GLY A 12 -14.88 -38.87 -43.99
N GLU A 13 -15.07 -38.32 -45.19
CA GLU A 13 -16.26 -37.79 -45.85
C GLU A 13 -17.61 -38.46 -45.52
N ARG A 14 -18.68 -37.64 -45.40
CA ARG A 14 -20.04 -37.99 -45.85
C ARG A 14 -20.79 -36.76 -46.41
N THR A 15 -20.93 -36.79 -47.74
CA THR A 15 -22.07 -36.45 -48.60
C THR A 15 -23.15 -35.47 -48.09
N PHE A 16 -23.30 -34.37 -48.84
CA PHE A 16 -24.41 -33.41 -48.79
C PHE A 16 -25.70 -34.00 -49.41
N ILE A 17 -26.84 -33.88 -48.71
CA ILE A 17 -28.19 -33.82 -49.29
C ILE A 17 -28.93 -32.66 -48.62
N GLY A 18 -29.53 -31.79 -49.44
CA GLY A 18 -30.09 -30.50 -49.03
C GLY A 18 -31.42 -30.57 -48.26
N GLY A 19 -31.65 -29.55 -47.44
CA GLY A 19 -32.90 -29.29 -46.75
C GLY A 19 -32.76 -28.03 -45.89
N THR A 20 -33.45 -26.96 -46.28
CA THR A 20 -33.48 -25.65 -45.63
C THR A 20 -34.06 -25.72 -44.21
N ALA A 21 -33.27 -25.35 -43.21
CA ALA A 21 -33.76 -24.89 -41.90
C ALA A 21 -32.78 -23.86 -41.32
N MET A 22 -33.19 -22.59 -41.25
CA MET A 22 -32.51 -21.57 -40.48
C MET A 22 -32.63 -21.90 -38.99
N ALA A 23 -31.59 -22.53 -38.42
CA ALA A 23 -31.41 -22.62 -36.97
C ALA A 23 -30.54 -21.45 -36.50
N LYS A 24 -31.17 -20.51 -35.81
CA LYS A 24 -30.53 -19.40 -35.08
C LYS A 24 -29.52 -19.99 -34.09
N ARG A 25 -28.22 -19.90 -34.41
CA ARG A 25 -27.13 -20.26 -33.49
C ARG A 25 -27.11 -19.24 -32.35
N ILE A 26 -27.59 -19.63 -31.18
CA ILE A 26 -27.33 -18.93 -29.91
C ILE A 26 -25.95 -19.43 -29.44
N PRO A 27 -24.94 -18.57 -29.22
CA PRO A 27 -23.62 -19.03 -28.83
C PRO A 27 -23.60 -19.43 -27.35
N VAL A 28 -23.33 -20.72 -27.11
CA VAL A 28 -23.01 -21.34 -25.80
C VAL A 28 -21.59 -20.90 -25.38
N VAL A 29 -21.41 -19.62 -25.08
CA VAL A 29 -20.12 -19.07 -24.62
C VAL A 29 -20.16 -18.70 -23.13
N ASN A 30 -21.32 -18.74 -22.47
CA ASN A 30 -21.45 -18.28 -21.09
C ASN A 30 -21.40 -19.36 -19.99
N GLN A 31 -21.32 -20.66 -20.34
CA GLN A 31 -21.36 -21.74 -19.33
C GLN A 31 -19.98 -22.29 -18.92
N MET A 32 -18.90 -21.90 -19.58
CA MET A 32 -17.56 -22.41 -19.29
C MET A 32 -16.73 -21.53 -18.33
N VAL A 33 -17.19 -20.32 -18.00
CA VAL A 33 -16.50 -19.43 -17.05
C VAL A 33 -16.69 -19.88 -15.59
N CYS A 34 -17.84 -20.48 -15.27
CA CYS A 34 -18.20 -20.93 -13.92
C CYS A 34 -17.32 -22.09 -13.40
N TRP A 35 -16.79 -22.94 -14.28
CA TRP A 35 -15.97 -24.10 -13.88
C TRP A 35 -14.53 -23.74 -13.51
N VAL A 36 -14.01 -22.61 -13.99
CA VAL A 36 -12.61 -22.22 -13.74
C VAL A 36 -12.42 -21.70 -12.31
N VAL A 37 -13.45 -21.12 -11.70
CA VAL A 37 -13.40 -20.63 -10.31
C VAL A 37 -13.43 -21.79 -9.30
N CYS A 38 -14.17 -22.87 -9.61
CA CYS A 38 -14.26 -24.06 -8.76
C CYS A 38 -13.01 -24.98 -8.86
N ALA A 39 -12.32 -25.01 -10.00
CA ALA A 39 -11.18 -25.91 -10.23
C ALA A 39 -9.82 -25.43 -9.68
N ALA A 40 -9.71 -24.19 -9.18
CA ALA A 40 -8.47 -23.67 -8.60
C ALA A 40 -8.20 -24.14 -7.15
N LEU A 41 -8.97 -25.11 -6.63
CA LEU A 41 -8.97 -25.53 -5.23
C LEU A 41 -8.15 -26.79 -4.91
N ALA A 42 -7.37 -27.34 -5.85
CA ALA A 42 -6.59 -28.55 -5.55
C ALA A 42 -5.29 -28.71 -6.36
N THR A 43 -4.16 -28.27 -5.79
CA THR A 43 -2.87 -28.99 -5.87
C THR A 43 -1.95 -28.57 -4.73
N VAL A 44 -2.01 -29.28 -3.61
CA VAL A 44 -0.87 -29.49 -2.70
C VAL A 44 -0.72 -31.00 -2.61
N LEU A 45 0.30 -31.56 -3.28
CA LEU A 45 0.63 -32.98 -3.15
C LEU A 45 1.39 -33.18 -1.83
N ILE A 46 0.66 -33.46 -0.75
CA ILE A 46 1.23 -33.86 0.55
C ILE A 46 1.44 -35.37 0.51
N LEU A 47 2.68 -35.83 0.32
CA LEU A 47 3.09 -37.18 0.68
C LEU A 47 3.42 -37.18 2.17
N GLY A 48 2.39 -37.36 2.99
CA GLY A 48 2.50 -37.49 4.45
C GLY A 48 1.15 -37.82 5.05
N ALA A 49 1.04 -38.97 5.71
CA ALA A 49 -0.16 -39.40 6.40
C ALA A 49 -0.47 -38.44 7.57
N GLY A 50 -1.28 -37.42 7.29
CA GLY A 50 -1.92 -36.54 8.26
C GLY A 50 -3.38 -36.37 7.82
N ALA A 51 -4.29 -36.26 8.78
CA ALA A 51 -5.73 -36.18 8.54
C ALA A 51 -6.08 -35.28 7.34
N THR A 52 -6.75 -35.84 6.33
CA THR A 52 -7.31 -35.09 5.21
C THR A 52 -8.43 -34.21 5.75
N GLN A 53 -8.13 -32.94 6.05
CA GLN A 53 -9.16 -31.96 6.38
C GLN A 53 -9.99 -31.68 5.13
N ALA A 54 -11.32 -31.70 5.26
CA ALA A 54 -12.24 -31.39 4.17
C ALA A 54 -12.02 -29.94 3.70
N ALA A 55 -12.18 -29.69 2.39
CA ALA A 55 -12.15 -28.33 1.84
C ALA A 55 -13.26 -27.47 2.49
N PRO A 56 -13.04 -26.16 2.70
CA PRO A 56 -14.06 -25.30 3.28
C PRO A 56 -15.30 -25.26 2.38
N THR A 57 -16.48 -25.46 2.96
CA THR A 57 -17.77 -25.35 2.26
C THR A 57 -18.16 -23.88 2.12
N SER A 58 -18.70 -23.49 0.97
CA SER A 58 -19.21 -22.13 0.72
C SER A 58 -20.74 -22.10 0.81
N ILE A 59 -21.29 -20.96 1.17
CA ILE A 59 -22.74 -20.69 1.17
C ILE A 59 -22.99 -19.30 0.57
N TYR A 60 -24.06 -19.17 -0.20
CA TYR A 60 -24.24 -18.06 -1.14
C TYR A 60 -25.42 -17.18 -0.75
N TRP A 61 -25.24 -15.86 -0.77
CA TRP A 61 -26.27 -14.89 -0.43
C TRP A 61 -27.40 -14.91 -1.47
N ASP A 62 -28.62 -15.16 -1.01
CA ASP A 62 -29.80 -15.40 -1.85
C ASP A 62 -31.05 -14.97 -1.08
N ILE A 63 -31.76 -13.95 -1.58
CA ILE A 63 -32.96 -13.41 -0.93
C ILE A 63 -34.28 -13.83 -1.62
N ASN A 64 -34.21 -14.65 -2.69
CA ASN A 64 -35.37 -15.05 -3.50
C ASN A 64 -35.64 -16.57 -3.49
N SER A 65 -35.23 -17.22 -2.39
CA SER A 65 -35.52 -18.62 -2.07
C SER A 65 -34.87 -19.60 -3.04
N THR A 66 -35.62 -20.46 -3.74
CA THR A 66 -35.05 -21.46 -4.66
C THR A 66 -35.08 -21.00 -6.11
N THR A 67 -35.35 -19.71 -6.34
CA THR A 67 -35.36 -19.11 -7.67
C THR A 67 -33.94 -18.74 -8.04
N ALA A 68 -33.41 -19.32 -9.13
CA ALA A 68 -32.04 -19.05 -9.57
C ALA A 68 -31.70 -17.55 -9.61
N GLY A 69 -30.50 -17.22 -9.10
CA GLY A 69 -30.04 -15.86 -8.82
C GLY A 69 -30.05 -15.54 -7.33
N ALA A 70 -29.56 -14.35 -6.98
CA ALA A 70 -29.56 -13.83 -5.62
C ALA A 70 -30.82 -13.03 -5.27
N GLY A 71 -31.68 -12.74 -6.25
CA GLY A 71 -32.87 -11.91 -6.08
C GLY A 71 -32.85 -10.60 -6.85
N GLY A 72 -32.12 -10.54 -7.97
CA GLY A 72 -32.04 -9.40 -8.86
C GLY A 72 -30.77 -8.56 -8.67
N THR A 73 -30.79 -7.35 -9.24
CA THR A 73 -29.60 -6.47 -9.34
C THR A 73 -29.04 -5.99 -8.00
N THR A 74 -29.89 -5.90 -6.98
CA THR A 74 -29.54 -5.30 -5.68
C THR A 74 -30.16 -6.11 -4.54
N PRO A 75 -29.66 -7.33 -4.26
CA PRO A 75 -30.26 -8.24 -3.29
C PRO A 75 -29.96 -7.81 -1.84
N SER A 76 -30.50 -6.67 -1.41
CA SER A 76 -30.34 -6.18 -0.03
C SER A 76 -31.20 -6.98 0.95
N GLY A 77 -30.69 -7.24 2.14
CA GLY A 77 -31.42 -8.02 3.15
C GLY A 77 -30.70 -8.11 4.49
N ASN A 78 -31.28 -8.90 5.40
CA ASN A 78 -30.80 -9.06 6.77
C ASN A 78 -29.96 -10.33 6.91
N TRP A 79 -28.77 -10.20 7.50
CA TRP A 79 -28.01 -11.31 8.04
C TRP A 79 -28.14 -11.29 9.56
N ASP A 80 -29.19 -11.94 10.04
CA ASP A 80 -29.67 -11.88 11.43
C ASP A 80 -29.67 -13.25 12.14
N GLY A 81 -29.31 -14.32 11.44
CA GLY A 81 -29.34 -15.69 11.97
C GLY A 81 -30.74 -16.30 12.04
N ALA A 82 -31.78 -15.61 11.55
CA ALA A 82 -33.18 -16.05 11.56
C ALA A 82 -33.81 -16.08 10.16
N THR A 83 -33.50 -15.10 9.32
CA THR A 83 -33.98 -15.00 7.95
C THR A 83 -33.14 -15.89 7.03
N ALA A 84 -33.79 -16.77 6.29
CA ALA A 84 -33.12 -17.74 5.42
C ALA A 84 -32.63 -17.12 4.10
N ASN A 85 -31.62 -16.25 4.20
CA ASN A 85 -31.03 -15.50 3.06
C ASN A 85 -29.72 -16.13 2.53
N TRP A 86 -29.54 -17.43 2.74
CA TRP A 86 -28.38 -18.18 2.30
C TRP A 86 -28.78 -19.46 1.59
N ASN A 87 -28.13 -19.78 0.47
CA ASN A 87 -28.36 -20.98 -0.32
C ASN A 87 -27.05 -21.78 -0.46
N THR A 88 -27.11 -23.12 -0.31
CA THR A 88 -25.94 -23.98 -0.53
C THR A 88 -25.64 -24.24 -2.00
N ASP A 89 -26.56 -23.90 -2.91
CA ASP A 89 -26.35 -23.93 -4.36
C ASP A 89 -25.81 -22.58 -4.83
N SER A 90 -24.65 -22.59 -5.47
CA SER A 90 -23.97 -21.39 -5.97
C SER A 90 -24.79 -20.62 -7.01
N THR A 91 -25.82 -21.24 -7.60
CA THR A 91 -26.70 -20.60 -8.58
C THR A 91 -27.95 -19.97 -7.96
N GLY A 92 -28.20 -20.13 -6.65
CA GLY A 92 -29.44 -19.71 -5.99
C GLY A 92 -30.64 -20.61 -6.34
N GLY A 93 -30.38 -21.73 -7.02
CA GLY A 93 -31.41 -22.61 -7.52
C GLY A 93 -32.00 -23.55 -6.47
N ALA A 94 -32.99 -24.33 -6.92
CA ALA A 94 -33.65 -25.37 -6.13
C ALA A 94 -32.76 -26.59 -5.81
N GLY A 95 -31.50 -26.61 -6.29
CA GLY A 95 -30.53 -27.66 -5.97
C GLY A 95 -29.92 -27.53 -4.57
N GLY A 96 -30.09 -26.37 -3.92
CA GLY A 96 -29.55 -26.09 -2.61
C GLY A 96 -30.59 -25.98 -1.50
N ALA A 97 -30.10 -26.01 -0.26
CA ALA A 97 -30.90 -25.81 0.93
C ALA A 97 -30.77 -24.36 1.40
N LEU A 98 -31.89 -23.77 1.81
CA LEU A 98 -31.91 -22.45 2.43
C LEU A 98 -31.45 -22.52 3.89
N SER A 99 -30.68 -21.54 4.32
CA SER A 99 -30.15 -21.41 5.67
C SER A 99 -30.26 -19.97 6.17
N ALA A 100 -30.47 -19.80 7.47
CA ALA A 100 -30.39 -18.50 8.12
C ALA A 100 -29.00 -18.17 8.67
N THR A 101 -28.12 -19.18 8.77
CA THR A 101 -26.77 -19.06 9.32
C THR A 101 -25.71 -19.53 8.32
N THR A 102 -24.52 -18.96 8.44
CA THR A 102 -23.29 -19.30 7.71
C THR A 102 -22.38 -20.24 8.51
N SER A 103 -22.90 -20.82 9.59
CA SER A 103 -22.19 -21.81 10.38
C SER A 103 -23.11 -22.95 10.76
N SER A 104 -22.57 -24.17 10.68
CA SER A 104 -23.15 -25.39 11.25
C SER A 104 -22.18 -25.94 12.30
N GLY A 105 -22.11 -25.30 13.48
CA GLY A 105 -21.22 -25.72 14.57
C GLY A 105 -19.77 -25.23 14.44
N THR A 106 -18.81 -26.03 14.90
CA THR A 106 -17.37 -25.68 15.07
C THR A 106 -16.55 -25.61 13.78
N SER A 107 -17.17 -25.82 12.62
CA SER A 107 -16.54 -25.55 11.34
C SER A 107 -17.42 -24.59 10.54
N GLY A 108 -16.99 -23.33 10.42
CA GLY A 108 -17.72 -22.32 9.66
C GLY A 108 -17.73 -22.61 8.14
N THR A 109 -18.62 -21.90 7.45
CA THR A 109 -18.65 -21.86 5.97
C THR A 109 -18.11 -20.51 5.48
N ILE A 110 -17.61 -20.48 4.25
CA ILE A 110 -17.28 -19.21 3.58
C ILE A 110 -18.59 -18.57 3.13
N ALA A 111 -18.86 -17.35 3.60
CA ALA A 111 -19.98 -16.56 3.17
C ALA A 111 -19.65 -15.89 1.83
N VAL A 112 -20.35 -16.27 0.78
CA VAL A 112 -20.15 -15.77 -0.59
C VAL A 112 -21.31 -14.88 -0.99
N PHE A 113 -20.99 -13.68 -1.43
CA PHE A 113 -21.92 -12.68 -1.91
C PHE A 113 -21.74 -12.54 -3.43
N SER A 114 -22.62 -13.01 -4.28
CA SER A 114 -23.93 -13.61 -4.03
C SER A 114 -24.12 -14.91 -4.81
N ALA A 115 -25.29 -15.55 -4.67
CA ALA A 115 -25.68 -16.64 -5.53
C ALA A 115 -25.95 -16.15 -6.98
N GLY A 116 -25.71 -17.01 -7.96
CA GLY A 116 -25.93 -16.68 -9.38
C GLY A 116 -25.01 -15.56 -9.87
N THR A 117 -25.49 -14.77 -10.83
CA THR A 117 -24.70 -13.68 -11.46
C THR A 117 -25.54 -12.40 -11.66
N ASP A 118 -26.70 -12.33 -11.02
CA ASP A 118 -27.70 -11.27 -11.22
C ASP A 118 -27.53 -10.09 -10.26
N ALA A 119 -26.76 -10.23 -9.18
CA ALA A 119 -26.41 -9.14 -8.26
C ALA A 119 -25.35 -8.20 -8.83
N THR A 120 -25.70 -7.43 -9.87
CA THR A 120 -24.73 -6.59 -10.59
C THR A 120 -24.56 -5.18 -10.01
N GLY A 121 -25.39 -4.77 -9.05
CA GLY A 121 -25.43 -3.42 -8.49
C GLY A 121 -24.87 -3.30 -7.07
N ASP A 122 -25.08 -2.13 -6.48
CA ASP A 122 -24.73 -1.85 -5.09
C ASP A 122 -25.85 -2.35 -4.17
N TYR A 123 -25.50 -3.10 -3.12
CA TYR A 123 -26.49 -3.56 -2.14
C TYR A 123 -25.92 -3.68 -0.74
N THR A 124 -26.81 -3.60 0.24
CA THR A 124 -26.45 -3.62 1.66
C THR A 124 -26.98 -4.88 2.30
N VAL A 125 -26.09 -5.60 2.98
CA VAL A 125 -26.43 -6.69 3.89
C VAL A 125 -26.36 -6.14 5.31
N THR A 126 -27.52 -6.09 5.97
CA THR A 126 -27.64 -5.58 7.33
C THR A 126 -27.33 -6.71 8.31
N VAL A 127 -26.14 -6.67 8.90
CA VAL A 127 -25.68 -7.60 9.92
C VAL A 127 -26.34 -7.25 11.24
N SER A 128 -27.09 -8.17 11.83
CA SER A 128 -27.74 -7.98 13.14
C SER A 128 -27.12 -8.88 14.19
N GLY A 129 -26.81 -8.32 15.36
CA GLY A 129 -26.12 -9.04 16.42
C GLY A 129 -24.72 -9.52 16.00
N THR A 130 -24.36 -10.74 16.40
CA THR A 130 -23.09 -11.37 16.05
C THR A 130 -23.32 -12.49 15.04
N GLN A 131 -22.68 -12.40 13.88
CA GLN A 131 -22.72 -13.44 12.85
C GLN A 131 -21.34 -14.08 12.68
N ASN A 132 -21.29 -15.37 12.33
CA ASN A 132 -20.05 -16.14 12.27
C ASN A 132 -19.79 -16.66 10.85
N ALA A 133 -18.62 -16.39 10.28
CA ALA A 133 -18.21 -16.94 8.98
C ALA A 133 -16.73 -17.33 8.98
N SER A 134 -16.33 -18.23 8.08
CA SER A 134 -14.92 -18.60 7.87
C SER A 134 -14.19 -17.73 6.86
N GLY A 135 -14.92 -16.82 6.24
CA GLY A 135 -14.45 -16.00 5.14
C GLY A 135 -15.61 -15.21 4.58
N LEU A 136 -15.28 -14.11 3.92
CA LEU A 136 -16.23 -13.21 3.29
C LEU A 136 -15.73 -12.98 1.87
N LEU A 137 -16.44 -13.51 0.88
CA LEU A 137 -16.08 -13.36 -0.52
C LEU A 137 -17.20 -12.63 -1.26
N VAL A 138 -16.82 -11.71 -2.14
CA VAL A 138 -17.73 -11.13 -3.13
C VAL A 138 -17.37 -11.68 -4.51
N GLU A 139 -18.31 -12.37 -5.14
CA GLU A 139 -18.23 -12.84 -6.53
C GLU A 139 -18.80 -11.79 -7.47
N ASP A 140 -19.94 -11.19 -7.13
CA ASP A 140 -20.67 -10.23 -7.96
C ASP A 140 -21.17 -9.03 -7.14
N GLY A 141 -21.39 -7.91 -7.83
CA GLY A 141 -21.93 -6.68 -7.26
C GLY A 141 -20.97 -5.91 -6.36
N ASN A 142 -21.51 -4.92 -5.65
CA ASN A 142 -20.77 -4.12 -4.67
C ASN A 142 -21.50 -4.21 -3.33
N VAL A 143 -20.88 -4.91 -2.39
CA VAL A 143 -21.53 -5.33 -1.14
C VAL A 143 -21.11 -4.42 -0.01
N THR A 144 -22.08 -3.86 0.69
CA THR A 144 -21.87 -3.18 1.97
C THR A 144 -22.39 -4.04 3.12
N LEU A 145 -21.50 -4.48 4.01
CA LEU A 145 -21.86 -5.11 5.27
C LEU A 145 -21.97 -4.03 6.35
N SER A 146 -23.16 -3.84 6.92
CA SER A 146 -23.43 -2.76 7.87
C SER A 146 -24.17 -3.25 9.10
N GLY A 147 -23.86 -2.69 10.27
CA GLY A 147 -24.51 -3.00 11.53
C GLY A 147 -23.58 -3.73 12.49
N GLY A 148 -23.98 -4.92 12.93
CA GLY A 148 -23.40 -5.69 14.02
C GLY A 148 -21.98 -6.21 13.79
N THR A 149 -21.65 -7.29 14.49
CA THR A 149 -20.30 -7.87 14.51
C THR A 149 -20.26 -9.10 13.62
N ILE A 150 -19.21 -9.21 12.80
CA ILE A 150 -18.89 -10.43 12.07
C ILE A 150 -17.66 -11.04 12.73
N VAL A 151 -17.85 -12.20 13.35
CA VAL A 151 -16.76 -13.04 13.81
C VAL A 151 -16.28 -13.82 12.61
N VAL A 152 -15.02 -13.59 12.28
CA VAL A 152 -14.34 -14.32 11.23
C VAL A 152 -13.34 -15.23 11.92
N ASP A 153 -13.74 -16.49 12.11
CA ASP A 153 -12.96 -17.51 12.79
C ASP A 153 -12.98 -18.76 11.93
N GLN A 154 -11.80 -19.32 11.66
CA GLN A 154 -11.53 -20.75 11.52
C GLN A 154 -10.04 -21.05 11.64
N GLY A 155 -9.72 -21.92 12.60
CA GLY A 155 -8.37 -22.35 12.96
C GLY A 155 -7.41 -22.51 11.78
N ASP A 156 -6.35 -21.71 11.82
CA ASP A 156 -5.04 -21.86 11.18
C ASP A 156 -4.97 -22.13 9.66
N ASN A 157 -6.09 -22.17 8.92
CA ASN A 157 -6.13 -22.46 7.49
C ASN A 157 -6.87 -21.36 6.69
N GLY A 158 -6.18 -20.23 6.49
CA GLY A 158 -6.42 -19.39 5.31
C GLY A 158 -7.83 -18.79 5.16
N THR A 159 -8.43 -18.30 6.25
CA THR A 159 -9.61 -17.43 6.20
C THR A 159 -9.40 -16.34 5.16
N THR A 160 -10.34 -16.21 4.22
CA THR A 160 -10.21 -15.27 3.11
C THR A 160 -11.29 -14.20 3.17
N ILE A 161 -10.87 -12.94 3.10
CA ILE A 161 -11.76 -11.77 2.96
C ILE A 161 -11.42 -11.01 1.68
N GLY A 162 -12.41 -10.74 0.83
CA GLY A 162 -12.24 -9.83 -0.29
C GLY A 162 -13.28 -9.97 -1.39
N ALA A 163 -13.00 -9.31 -2.52
CA ALA A 163 -13.91 -9.22 -3.66
C ALA A 163 -13.21 -9.61 -4.97
N SER A 164 -14.03 -10.09 -5.91
CA SER A 164 -13.66 -10.43 -7.28
C SER A 164 -13.44 -9.20 -8.17
N ASN A 165 -12.94 -9.39 -9.38
CA ASN A 165 -12.46 -8.28 -10.23
C ASN A 165 -13.57 -7.27 -10.52
N GLY A 166 -13.33 -5.98 -10.29
CA GLY A 166 -14.33 -4.95 -10.54
C GLY A 166 -15.46 -4.87 -9.51
N HIS A 167 -15.40 -5.71 -8.46
CA HIS A 167 -16.35 -5.75 -7.36
C HIS A 167 -15.75 -5.14 -6.09
N ASN A 168 -16.64 -4.70 -5.20
CA ASN A 168 -16.26 -4.07 -3.94
C ASN A 168 -16.88 -4.80 -2.75
N LEU A 169 -16.08 -5.01 -1.71
CA LEU A 169 -16.55 -5.37 -0.38
C LEU A 169 -16.30 -4.18 0.56
N ILE A 170 -17.35 -3.59 1.10
CA ILE A 170 -17.29 -2.48 2.06
C ILE A 170 -17.79 -3.00 3.39
N ILE A 171 -16.94 -2.96 4.42
CA ILE A 171 -17.26 -3.47 5.75
C ILE A 171 -17.36 -2.29 6.72
N ASN A 172 -18.59 -1.91 7.01
CA ASN A 172 -18.97 -0.96 8.05
C ASN A 172 -19.29 -1.66 9.38
N SER A 173 -19.56 -2.97 9.36
CA SER A 173 -19.64 -3.83 10.53
C SER A 173 -18.30 -4.00 11.23
N THR A 174 -18.32 -4.33 12.53
CA THR A 174 -17.10 -4.67 13.27
C THR A 174 -16.64 -6.07 12.89
N LEU A 175 -15.40 -6.21 12.42
CA LEU A 175 -14.74 -7.51 12.27
C LEU A 175 -14.09 -7.92 13.58
N ASN A 176 -14.37 -9.14 14.03
CA ASN A 176 -13.70 -9.79 15.15
C ASN A 176 -12.93 -11.02 14.64
N ALA A 177 -11.61 -10.91 14.55
CA ALA A 177 -10.71 -11.97 14.08
C ALA A 177 -9.47 -12.08 14.99
N PRO A 178 -9.65 -12.56 16.24
CA PRO A 178 -8.58 -12.62 17.23
C PRO A 178 -7.70 -13.86 17.02
N HIS A 179 -6.78 -13.81 16.05
CA HIS A 179 -5.77 -14.85 15.86
C HIS A 179 -4.37 -14.39 16.29
N ALA A 180 -3.60 -15.30 16.91
CA ALA A 180 -2.26 -14.96 17.41
C ALA A 180 -1.21 -14.77 16.30
N THR A 181 -1.35 -15.49 15.17
CA THR A 181 -0.34 -15.48 14.10
C THR A 181 -0.90 -14.96 12.77
N TYR A 182 -1.96 -15.55 12.23
CA TYR A 182 -2.60 -15.13 10.98
C TYR A 182 -4.08 -14.85 11.22
N ALA A 183 -4.51 -13.60 11.04
CA ALA A 183 -5.90 -13.20 11.19
C ALA A 183 -6.73 -13.69 10.01
N PHE A 184 -6.32 -13.29 8.81
CA PHE A 184 -6.90 -13.71 7.55
C PHE A 184 -5.95 -13.34 6.41
N ALA A 185 -6.15 -14.00 5.28
CA ALA A 185 -5.63 -13.54 4.01
C ALA A 185 -6.66 -12.63 3.35
N LEU A 186 -6.19 -11.47 2.91
CA LEU A 186 -6.90 -10.66 1.96
C LEU A 186 -6.73 -11.24 0.57
N LYS A 187 -7.81 -11.79 0.02
CA LYS A 187 -7.88 -12.14 -1.41
C LYS A 187 -8.80 -11.13 -2.07
N ALA A 188 -8.22 -10.01 -2.49
CA ALA A 188 -8.76 -9.43 -3.71
C ALA A 188 -8.32 -10.36 -4.83
N SER A 189 -9.23 -11.22 -5.26
CA SER A 189 -9.29 -11.62 -6.66
C SER A 189 -9.53 -10.33 -7.45
N THR A 190 -8.54 -9.44 -7.55
CA THR A 190 -8.57 -8.15 -8.27
C THR A 190 -9.64 -7.09 -7.85
N GLY A 191 -10.54 -7.34 -6.90
CA GLY A 191 -11.52 -6.35 -6.38
C GLY A 191 -11.01 -5.48 -5.22
N ASN A 192 -11.86 -4.57 -4.70
CA ASN A 192 -11.50 -3.70 -3.57
C ASN A 192 -12.13 -4.17 -2.26
N LEU A 193 -11.38 -4.05 -1.16
CA LEU A 193 -11.90 -4.17 0.20
C LEU A 193 -11.77 -2.83 0.91
N THR A 194 -12.86 -2.36 1.54
CA THR A 194 -12.86 -1.19 2.41
C THR A 194 -13.21 -1.58 3.85
N LEU A 195 -12.39 -1.16 4.81
CA LEU A 195 -12.62 -1.36 6.24
C LEU A 195 -12.88 0.01 6.91
N ASN A 196 -14.12 0.24 7.31
CA ASN A 196 -14.58 1.52 7.88
C ASN A 196 -14.83 1.47 9.40
N ALA A 197 -14.92 0.27 9.98
CA ALA A 197 -15.07 0.09 11.42
C ALA A 197 -13.71 0.05 12.15
N ALA A 198 -13.74 0.31 13.45
CA ALA A 198 -12.66 -0.10 14.34
C ALA A 198 -12.82 -1.61 14.62
N ASN A 199 -11.85 -2.40 14.18
CA ASN A 199 -11.94 -3.86 14.17
C ASN A 199 -11.12 -4.49 15.29
N ASN A 200 -11.52 -5.67 15.76
CA ASN A 200 -10.75 -6.49 16.68
C ASN A 200 -9.97 -7.56 15.91
N ILE A 201 -9.00 -7.12 15.13
CA ILE A 201 -8.11 -7.99 14.35
C ILE A 201 -6.76 -8.04 15.06
N THR A 202 -6.26 -9.24 15.31
CA THR A 202 -4.92 -9.49 15.88
C THR A 202 -4.09 -10.35 14.93
N GLY A 203 -2.76 -10.38 15.08
CA GLY A 203 -1.88 -11.17 14.22
C GLY A 203 -1.64 -10.53 12.83
N TYR A 204 -1.20 -11.32 11.86
CA TYR A 204 -0.91 -10.84 10.51
C TYR A 204 -2.13 -10.87 9.60
N ILE A 205 -2.34 -9.79 8.87
CA ILE A 205 -3.24 -9.70 7.72
C ILE A 205 -2.40 -9.93 6.47
N SER A 206 -2.48 -11.13 5.91
CA SER A 206 -1.72 -11.45 4.70
C SER A 206 -2.34 -10.76 3.50
N MET A 207 -1.61 -9.84 2.87
CA MET A 207 -2.03 -9.20 1.64
C MET A 207 -1.74 -10.16 0.47
N GLY A 208 -2.72 -10.97 0.11
CA GLY A 208 -2.71 -11.84 -1.07
C GLY A 208 -3.25 -11.17 -2.33
N LEU A 209 -3.50 -9.85 -2.31
CA LEU A 209 -4.12 -9.10 -3.42
C LEU A 209 -3.28 -9.22 -4.71
N ASN A 210 -3.91 -9.47 -5.85
CA ASN A 210 -3.26 -9.28 -7.15
C ASN A 210 -3.12 -7.79 -7.47
N ALA A 211 -2.33 -7.43 -8.50
CA ALA A 211 -1.93 -6.04 -8.80
C ALA A 211 -3.07 -5.01 -8.95
N ASN A 212 -4.31 -5.45 -9.19
CA ASN A 212 -5.47 -4.58 -9.40
C ASN A 212 -6.36 -4.43 -8.15
N GLY A 213 -6.18 -5.28 -7.14
CA GLY A 213 -6.97 -5.23 -5.92
C GLY A 213 -6.38 -4.27 -4.90
N ARG A 214 -7.24 -3.62 -4.12
CA ARG A 214 -6.82 -2.65 -3.11
C ARG A 214 -7.46 -2.91 -1.75
N LEU A 215 -6.67 -2.69 -0.70
CA LEU A 215 -7.17 -2.48 0.66
C LEU A 215 -7.34 -0.98 0.91
N ASN A 216 -8.53 -0.60 1.32
CA ASN A 216 -8.89 0.77 1.62
C ASN A 216 -9.22 0.92 3.11
N LEU A 217 -8.61 1.90 3.76
CA LEU A 217 -8.75 2.14 5.19
C LEU A 217 -9.57 3.40 5.41
N GLY A 218 -10.75 3.23 6.03
CA GLY A 218 -11.63 4.34 6.41
C GLY A 218 -11.54 4.71 7.90
N ASN A 219 -10.82 3.93 8.72
CA ASN A 219 -10.72 4.13 10.16
C ASN A 219 -9.32 3.82 10.70
N ALA A 220 -8.84 4.58 11.68
CA ALA A 220 -7.54 4.35 12.32
C ALA A 220 -7.44 3.00 13.05
N GLY A 221 -8.57 2.43 13.47
CA GLY A 221 -8.69 1.09 14.06
C GLY A 221 -9.06 0.01 13.04
N ALA A 222 -9.04 0.29 11.73
CA ALA A 222 -9.47 -0.66 10.70
C ALA A 222 -8.71 -1.98 10.71
N LEU A 223 -7.43 -1.98 11.13
CA LEU A 223 -6.61 -3.19 11.21
C LEU A 223 -6.54 -3.79 12.62
N GLY A 224 -7.30 -3.25 13.59
CA GLY A 224 -7.15 -3.58 15.00
C GLY A 224 -5.71 -3.37 15.47
N THR A 225 -5.13 -4.37 16.12
CA THR A 225 -3.70 -4.41 16.49
C THR A 225 -2.86 -5.26 15.53
N GLY A 226 -3.47 -5.81 14.48
CA GLY A 226 -2.80 -6.66 13.51
C GLY A 226 -1.80 -5.93 12.63
N SER A 227 -0.82 -6.64 12.09
CA SER A 227 0.15 -6.08 11.13
C SER A 227 -0.16 -6.52 9.71
N LEU A 228 0.12 -5.68 8.71
CA LEU A 228 0.05 -6.11 7.32
C LEU A 228 1.25 -7.00 7.00
N ARG A 229 1.01 -8.12 6.31
CA ARG A 229 2.06 -9.01 5.83
C ARG A 229 2.00 -9.10 4.32
N ILE A 230 3.10 -8.82 3.65
CA ILE A 230 3.20 -8.84 2.18
C ILE A 230 3.87 -10.14 1.76
N ASP A 231 3.07 -11.14 1.37
CA ASP A 231 3.51 -12.53 1.25
C ASP A 231 3.93 -13.00 -0.14
N ASN A 232 3.31 -12.47 -1.21
CA ASN A 232 3.60 -12.89 -2.58
C ASN A 232 4.19 -11.75 -3.40
N ASN A 233 4.98 -12.10 -4.42
CA ASN A 233 5.53 -11.17 -5.40
C ASN A 233 4.46 -10.25 -6.01
N GLY A 234 4.92 -9.09 -6.49
CA GLY A 234 4.08 -8.12 -7.18
C GLY A 234 3.56 -7.01 -6.26
N THR A 235 2.53 -6.31 -6.75
CA THR A 235 2.03 -5.08 -6.13
C THR A 235 0.88 -5.35 -5.16
N ARG A 236 0.93 -4.70 -4.00
CA ARG A 236 -0.17 -4.61 -3.02
C ARG A 236 -0.54 -3.17 -2.83
N THR A 237 -1.78 -2.84 -3.15
CA THR A 237 -2.25 -1.46 -3.08
C THR A 237 -3.00 -1.20 -1.79
N ILE A 238 -2.60 -0.11 -1.12
CA ILE A 238 -3.26 0.46 0.05
C ILE A 238 -3.69 1.90 -0.24
N ASP A 239 -4.73 2.35 0.44
CA ASP A 239 -5.16 3.74 0.44
C ASP A 239 -5.84 4.09 1.77
N ASN A 240 -5.79 5.38 2.09
CA ASN A 240 -6.58 6.08 3.08
C ASN A 240 -7.66 6.96 2.40
N THR A 241 -8.90 6.48 2.34
CA THR A 241 -10.05 7.28 1.88
C THR A 241 -10.86 7.91 3.01
N SER A 242 -10.32 7.98 4.22
CA SER A 242 -11.06 8.59 5.35
C SER A 242 -11.32 10.10 5.19
N GLY A 243 -10.81 10.72 4.13
CA GLY A 243 -10.93 12.15 3.86
C GLY A 243 -9.97 13.02 4.67
N ASN A 244 -9.18 12.42 5.57
CA ASN A 244 -8.20 13.10 6.43
C ASN A 244 -6.94 12.24 6.57
N ALA A 245 -5.85 12.82 7.08
CA ALA A 245 -4.67 12.05 7.46
C ALA A 245 -5.02 11.00 8.53
N MET A 246 -4.42 9.80 8.43
CA MET A 246 -4.70 8.67 9.32
C MET A 246 -3.42 8.11 9.94
N THR A 247 -3.48 7.79 11.23
CA THR A 247 -2.40 7.11 11.96
C THR A 247 -2.89 5.78 12.50
N LEU A 248 -2.28 4.69 12.02
CA LEU A 248 -2.44 3.33 12.50
C LEU A 248 -1.44 3.07 13.63
N ALA A 249 -1.78 3.48 14.86
CA ALA A 249 -0.83 3.66 15.96
C ALA A 249 0.03 2.43 16.31
N SER A 250 -0.52 1.22 16.16
CA SER A 250 0.16 -0.03 16.55
C SER A 250 0.52 -0.93 15.38
N ASN A 251 0.01 -0.63 14.19
CA ASN A 251 0.08 -1.55 13.06
C ASN A 251 1.42 -1.40 12.34
N GLY A 252 2.10 -2.52 12.13
CA GLY A 252 3.34 -2.60 11.37
C GLY A 252 3.14 -3.20 9.98
N ILE A 253 4.24 -3.31 9.24
CA ILE A 253 4.28 -4.00 7.95
C ILE A 253 5.41 -5.02 7.97
N LEU A 254 5.12 -6.26 7.59
CA LEU A 254 6.08 -7.32 7.39
C LEU A 254 6.14 -7.70 5.92
N PHE A 255 7.20 -7.32 5.23
CA PHE A 255 7.48 -7.89 3.92
C PHE A 255 8.06 -9.28 4.09
N ASN A 256 7.53 -10.28 3.37
CA ASN A 256 8.11 -11.61 3.38
C ASN A 256 9.57 -11.56 2.90
N ALA A 257 10.42 -12.40 3.50
CA ALA A 257 11.88 -12.32 3.40
C ALA A 257 12.36 -12.53 1.95
N SER A 258 11.81 -13.53 1.28
CA SER A 258 12.09 -13.83 -0.14
C SER A 258 11.13 -13.09 -1.07
N GLY A 259 11.64 -12.59 -2.19
CA GLY A 259 10.81 -12.09 -3.29
C GLY A 259 10.85 -10.57 -3.49
N VAL A 260 10.30 -10.15 -4.62
CA VAL A 260 10.19 -8.76 -5.04
C VAL A 260 8.77 -8.29 -4.76
N HIS A 261 8.61 -7.54 -3.68
CA HIS A 261 7.33 -7.02 -3.23
C HIS A 261 7.25 -5.52 -3.50
N THR A 262 6.10 -5.07 -4.00
CA THR A 262 5.78 -3.65 -4.12
C THR A 262 4.61 -3.33 -3.21
N LEU A 263 4.84 -2.46 -2.22
CA LEU A 263 3.75 -1.78 -1.52
C LEU A 263 3.44 -0.50 -2.28
N LYS A 264 2.20 -0.36 -2.76
CA LYS A 264 1.73 0.80 -3.49
C LYS A 264 0.74 1.57 -2.64
N PHE A 265 1.04 2.81 -2.31
CA PHE A 265 0.12 3.74 -1.68
C PHE A 265 -0.41 4.73 -2.72
N ILE A 266 -1.73 4.82 -2.82
CA ILE A 266 -2.39 5.71 -3.78
C ILE A 266 -3.24 6.79 -3.14
N GLY A 267 -3.23 6.89 -1.82
CA GLY A 267 -4.06 7.84 -1.10
C GLY A 267 -3.58 9.28 -1.25
N THR A 268 -4.53 10.19 -1.40
CA THR A 268 -4.26 11.63 -1.39
C THR A 268 -4.15 12.18 0.03
N ASN A 269 -4.65 11.44 1.03
CA ASN A 269 -4.54 11.78 2.44
C ASN A 269 -3.46 10.94 3.10
N ASP A 270 -2.63 11.57 3.93
CA ASP A 270 -1.47 10.90 4.54
C ASP A 270 -1.85 9.65 5.35
N LEU A 271 -0.98 8.65 5.33
CA LEU A 271 -1.12 7.42 6.08
C LEU A 271 0.15 7.12 6.86
N THR A 272 0.02 6.95 8.17
CA THR A 272 1.12 6.62 9.07
C THR A 272 0.93 5.22 9.66
N PHE A 273 1.94 4.35 9.50
CA PHE A 273 2.08 3.12 10.26
C PHE A 273 2.93 3.39 11.50
N GLY A 274 2.31 3.23 12.67
CA GLY A 274 2.95 3.43 13.96
C GLY A 274 3.82 2.27 14.42
N GLY A 275 3.52 1.04 13.96
CA GLY A 275 4.30 -0.16 14.25
C GLY A 275 5.53 -0.31 13.35
N ALA A 276 6.40 -1.27 13.71
CA ALA A 276 7.65 -1.50 12.99
C ALA A 276 7.41 -1.99 11.55
N VAL A 277 8.29 -1.56 10.63
CA VAL A 277 8.31 -2.05 9.25
C VAL A 277 9.55 -2.92 9.05
N SER A 278 9.33 -4.19 8.67
CA SER A 278 10.40 -5.13 8.34
C SER A 278 10.40 -5.40 6.84
N SER A 279 11.47 -4.98 6.18
CA SER A 279 11.63 -5.12 4.72
C SER A 279 12.23 -6.45 4.27
N GLY A 280 12.62 -7.33 5.21
CA GLY A 280 13.29 -8.59 4.91
C GLY A 280 14.69 -8.39 4.30
N ASN A 281 15.17 -9.37 3.53
CA ASN A 281 16.55 -9.43 3.02
C ASN A 281 16.65 -9.49 1.47
N SER A 282 15.57 -9.16 0.77
CA SER A 282 15.51 -9.10 -0.70
C SER A 282 15.02 -7.72 -1.14
N ALA A 283 15.19 -7.38 -2.42
CA ALA A 283 14.67 -6.13 -2.99
C ALA A 283 13.17 -5.91 -2.72
N LYS A 284 12.81 -4.68 -2.33
CA LYS A 284 11.45 -4.20 -2.07
C LYS A 284 11.24 -2.87 -2.76
N THR A 285 10.00 -2.61 -3.15
CA THR A 285 9.57 -1.32 -3.69
C THR A 285 8.48 -0.74 -2.81
N VAL A 286 8.59 0.55 -2.51
CA VAL A 286 7.51 1.35 -1.95
C VAL A 286 7.17 2.42 -2.97
N GLN A 287 6.02 2.27 -3.61
CA GLN A 287 5.49 3.23 -4.56
C GLN A 287 4.48 4.11 -3.84
N VAL A 288 4.73 5.42 -3.82
CA VAL A 288 3.84 6.41 -3.22
C VAL A 288 3.37 7.33 -4.35
N ASP A 289 2.16 7.14 -4.85
CA ASP A 289 1.67 7.89 -6.01
C ASP A 289 1.27 9.33 -5.61
N ALA A 290 0.72 9.50 -4.41
CA ALA A 290 0.27 10.77 -3.85
C ALA A 290 0.40 10.78 -2.32
N GLY A 291 0.24 11.96 -1.70
CA GLY A 291 0.27 12.14 -0.24
C GLY A 291 1.59 11.71 0.41
N LYS A 292 1.54 11.50 1.73
CA LYS A 292 2.67 10.97 2.52
C LYS A 292 2.34 9.58 3.07
N LEU A 293 3.25 8.64 2.86
CA LEU A 293 3.27 7.36 3.56
C LEU A 293 4.40 7.40 4.61
N THR A 294 4.06 7.19 5.88
CA THR A 294 5.01 7.28 6.99
C THR A 294 5.20 5.93 7.68
N PHE A 295 6.46 5.51 7.81
CA PHE A 295 6.88 4.39 8.67
C PHE A 295 7.47 4.95 9.96
N ASN A 296 6.67 5.00 11.03
CA ASN A 296 6.99 5.82 12.19
C ASN A 296 7.99 5.16 13.17
N ALA A 297 7.88 3.85 13.37
CA ALA A 297 8.79 3.09 14.23
C ALA A 297 10.09 2.65 13.52
N GLY A 298 10.32 3.13 12.31
CA GLY A 298 11.51 2.83 11.52
C GLY A 298 11.46 1.55 10.72
N LEU A 299 12.60 1.29 10.09
CA LEU A 299 12.80 0.22 9.11
C LEU A 299 13.82 -0.78 9.63
N THR A 300 13.47 -2.06 9.56
CA THR A 300 14.35 -3.17 9.91
C THR A 300 14.53 -4.12 8.72
N GLY A 301 15.51 -5.01 8.82
CA GLY A 301 15.92 -5.92 7.75
C GLY A 301 17.20 -5.43 7.07
N GLY A 302 17.39 -5.77 5.80
CA GLY A 302 18.59 -5.43 5.05
C GLY A 302 19.48 -6.64 4.74
N GLY A 303 20.78 -6.39 4.60
CA GLY A 303 21.77 -7.33 4.08
C GLY A 303 22.14 -7.05 2.62
N ALA A 304 23.18 -7.73 2.12
CA ALA A 304 23.80 -7.43 0.82
C ALA A 304 22.85 -7.52 -0.39
N ALA A 305 21.85 -8.41 -0.33
CA ALA A 305 20.85 -8.59 -1.40
C ALA A 305 19.58 -7.73 -1.20
N ALA A 306 19.49 -7.01 -0.09
CA ALA A 306 18.33 -6.19 0.23
C ALA A 306 18.47 -4.79 -0.37
N SER A 307 17.38 -4.31 -0.95
CA SER A 307 17.24 -2.92 -1.34
C SER A 307 15.81 -2.44 -1.12
N LEU A 308 15.64 -1.15 -0.83
CA LEU A 308 14.36 -0.47 -0.78
C LEU A 308 14.34 0.59 -1.88
N THR A 309 13.46 0.41 -2.85
CA THR A 309 13.30 1.37 -3.95
C THR A 309 12.05 2.21 -3.70
N LYS A 310 12.22 3.52 -3.56
CA LYS A 310 11.13 4.50 -3.51
C LYS A 310 10.79 4.96 -4.92
N THR A 311 9.52 4.87 -5.29
CA THR A 311 8.95 5.34 -6.57
C THR A 311 7.65 6.14 -6.35
N GLY A 312 7.06 6.65 -7.43
CA GLY A 312 5.86 7.49 -7.38
C GLY A 312 6.15 8.92 -6.90
N ALA A 313 5.24 9.85 -7.20
CA ALA A 313 5.45 11.28 -6.99
C ALA A 313 5.31 11.74 -5.52
N GLY A 314 4.63 10.96 -4.67
CA GLY A 314 4.40 11.29 -3.26
C GLY A 314 5.63 11.09 -2.38
N THR A 315 5.44 11.29 -1.07
CA THR A 315 6.52 11.26 -0.08
C THR A 315 6.50 9.97 0.73
N LEU A 316 7.66 9.34 0.89
CA LEU A 316 7.90 8.31 1.90
C LEU A 316 8.68 8.92 3.05
N ILE A 317 8.15 8.83 4.27
CA ILE A 317 8.83 9.26 5.50
C ILE A 317 9.23 8.02 6.30
N ILE A 318 10.52 7.91 6.65
CA ILE A 318 11.02 6.86 7.52
C ILE A 318 11.55 7.51 8.80
N ASN A 319 10.80 7.35 9.90
CA ASN A 319 11.18 7.88 11.21
C ASN A 319 11.70 6.76 12.11
N GLY A 320 11.86 7.04 13.40
CA GLY A 320 12.26 6.05 14.41
C GLY A 320 13.78 5.97 14.57
N ASN A 321 14.27 6.26 15.76
CA ASN A 321 15.71 6.30 16.09
C ASN A 321 16.41 4.93 16.09
N SER A 322 15.68 3.83 15.89
CA SER A 322 16.17 2.45 16.01
C SER A 322 16.08 1.67 14.69
N SER A 323 16.04 2.34 13.53
CA SER A 323 16.14 1.64 12.25
C SER A 323 17.45 0.86 12.19
N THR A 324 17.35 -0.43 11.88
CA THR A 324 18.50 -1.33 11.70
C THR A 324 18.70 -1.71 10.25
N TYR A 325 18.02 -1.01 9.33
CA TYR A 325 18.08 -1.30 7.92
C TYR A 325 19.47 -1.06 7.33
N THR A 326 20.04 -2.10 6.74
CA THR A 326 21.41 -2.10 6.16
C THR A 326 21.43 -2.25 4.64
N GLY A 327 20.29 -2.51 4.02
CA GLY A 327 20.18 -2.66 2.56
C GLY A 327 20.30 -1.32 1.82
N ALA A 328 20.54 -1.36 0.51
CA ALA A 328 20.60 -0.14 -0.30
C ALA A 328 19.24 0.55 -0.37
N ILE A 329 19.23 1.88 -0.50
CA ILE A 329 18.02 2.68 -0.67
C ILE A 329 18.15 3.47 -1.96
N ASN A 330 17.20 3.26 -2.87
CA ASN A 330 17.18 3.92 -4.17
C ASN A 330 15.95 4.82 -4.22
N VAL A 331 16.14 6.14 -4.28
CA VAL A 331 15.08 7.11 -4.45
C VAL A 331 14.96 7.42 -5.95
N ASN A 332 14.08 6.70 -6.64
CA ASN A 332 13.94 6.82 -8.09
C ASN A 332 12.95 7.93 -8.50
N ALA A 333 11.99 8.29 -7.63
CA ALA A 333 11.02 9.35 -7.87
C ALA A 333 10.35 9.82 -6.57
N GLY A 334 9.83 11.06 -6.61
CA GLY A 334 9.18 11.71 -5.48
C GLY A 334 10.16 12.01 -4.35
N THR A 335 9.64 12.07 -3.12
CA THR A 335 10.44 12.48 -1.96
C THR A 335 10.69 11.31 -1.01
N LEU A 336 11.92 11.17 -0.54
CA LEU A 336 12.27 10.43 0.67
C LEU A 336 12.60 11.42 1.77
N GLY A 337 12.02 11.23 2.96
CA GLY A 337 12.39 12.00 4.15
C GLY A 337 12.37 11.17 5.42
N GLY A 338 12.49 11.86 6.55
CA GLY A 338 12.39 11.30 7.88
C GLY A 338 13.62 11.57 8.77
N THR A 339 13.55 11.10 10.01
CA THR A 339 14.51 11.43 11.07
C THR A 339 15.45 10.28 11.46
N THR A 340 15.39 9.15 10.75
CA THR A 340 16.12 7.94 11.13
C THR A 340 17.56 7.90 10.59
N SER A 341 18.34 6.91 11.02
CA SER A 341 19.63 6.57 10.41
C SER A 341 19.48 5.33 9.52
N LEU A 342 19.78 5.48 8.23
CA LEU A 342 19.70 4.44 7.22
C LEU A 342 21.12 3.99 6.86
N SER A 343 21.61 2.89 7.45
CA SER A 343 23.02 2.50 7.36
C SER A 343 23.49 2.06 5.96
N GLY A 344 22.55 1.71 5.08
CA GLY A 344 22.86 1.35 3.69
C GLY A 344 23.26 2.53 2.81
N THR A 345 23.70 2.23 1.59
CA THR A 345 23.94 3.28 0.58
C THR A 345 22.60 3.88 0.15
N VAL A 346 22.48 5.21 0.21
CA VAL A 346 21.35 5.97 -0.30
C VAL A 346 21.74 6.58 -1.63
N THR A 347 21.02 6.24 -2.70
CA THR A 347 21.18 6.83 -4.03
C THR A 347 19.92 7.60 -4.39
N VAL A 348 20.08 8.89 -4.71
CA VAL A 348 18.98 9.77 -5.13
C VAL A 348 19.10 10.03 -6.62
N ALA A 349 18.12 9.58 -7.38
CA ALA A 349 18.10 9.73 -8.83
C ALA A 349 17.87 11.19 -9.25
N ALA A 350 18.19 11.49 -10.51
CA ALA A 350 17.87 12.77 -11.14
C ALA A 350 16.38 13.11 -11.00
N GLY A 351 16.07 14.31 -10.52
CA GLY A 351 14.71 14.77 -10.27
C GLY A 351 13.98 14.17 -9.07
N ALA A 352 14.60 13.24 -8.31
CA ALA A 352 14.07 12.77 -7.04
C ALA A 352 14.54 13.66 -5.88
N THR A 353 13.77 13.69 -4.80
CA THR A 353 14.00 14.60 -3.67
C THR A 353 14.40 13.85 -2.40
N LEU A 354 15.39 14.36 -1.69
CA LEU A 354 15.73 14.00 -0.32
C LEU A 354 15.43 15.20 0.60
N ALA A 355 14.50 15.01 1.52
CA ALA A 355 14.02 16.05 2.44
C ALA A 355 14.23 15.58 3.90
N PRO A 356 15.27 16.06 4.60
CA PRO A 356 15.56 15.59 5.94
C PRO A 356 14.42 15.85 6.94
N GLY A 357 14.29 14.96 7.92
CA GLY A 357 13.29 15.08 8.96
C GLY A 357 11.85 14.78 8.51
N SER A 358 10.92 15.00 9.43
CA SER A 358 9.51 15.26 9.08
C SER A 358 9.26 16.78 9.01
N SER A 359 10.31 17.53 8.63
CA SER A 359 10.41 19.00 8.55
C SER A 359 10.27 19.75 9.89
N PRO A 360 11.34 20.31 10.49
CA PRO A 360 12.77 20.06 10.26
C PRO A 360 13.31 18.83 11.05
N GLY A 361 14.48 18.30 10.68
CA GLY A 361 15.18 17.25 11.41
C GLY A 361 16.48 16.73 10.76
N THR A 362 17.10 15.75 11.41
CA THR A 362 18.32 15.11 10.88
C THR A 362 18.01 13.75 10.26
N LEU A 363 18.44 13.52 9.03
CA LEU A 363 18.41 12.22 8.36
C LEU A 363 19.82 11.62 8.32
N GLY A 364 19.98 10.43 8.89
CA GLY A 364 21.24 9.68 8.83
C GLY A 364 21.29 8.75 7.61
N THR A 365 22.46 8.64 6.98
CA THR A 365 22.70 7.73 5.86
C THR A 365 24.05 7.01 5.97
N GLY A 366 24.21 5.88 5.26
CA GLY A 366 25.50 5.23 5.04
C GLY A 366 26.37 6.04 4.09
N THR A 367 26.66 5.49 2.91
CA THR A 367 27.15 6.29 1.78
C THR A 367 25.98 7.03 1.14
N LEU A 368 26.18 8.29 0.75
CA LEU A 368 25.18 9.08 0.03
C LEU A 368 25.67 9.41 -1.38
N ILE A 369 24.85 9.08 -2.36
CA ILE A 369 25.08 9.39 -3.78
C ILE A 369 23.93 10.26 -4.26
N LEU A 370 24.24 11.52 -4.55
CA LEU A 370 23.34 12.44 -5.24
C LEU A 370 23.71 12.42 -6.72
N ASN A 371 22.75 12.08 -7.59
CA ASN A 371 22.94 12.17 -9.03
C ASN A 371 22.67 13.60 -9.52
N ASP A 372 23.12 13.91 -10.75
CA ASP A 372 22.82 15.17 -11.43
C ASP A 372 21.32 15.49 -11.35
N THR A 373 20.99 16.74 -11.04
CA THR A 373 19.61 17.25 -10.83
C THR A 373 18.78 16.57 -9.75
N SER A 374 19.36 15.73 -8.87
CA SER A 374 18.67 15.34 -7.63
C SER A 374 18.38 16.58 -6.77
N VAL A 375 17.33 16.54 -5.95
CA VAL A 375 16.89 17.70 -5.16
C VAL A 375 17.14 17.44 -3.67
N LEU A 376 17.81 18.38 -3.02
CA LEU A 376 17.88 18.47 -1.56
C LEU A 376 16.88 19.55 -1.13
N ASP A 377 15.88 19.19 -0.33
CA ASP A 377 14.89 20.13 0.18
C ASP A 377 15.10 20.31 1.68
N PHE A 378 15.47 21.53 2.09
CA PHE A 378 15.91 21.83 3.46
C PHE A 378 15.05 22.91 4.10
N ASP A 379 14.53 22.61 5.28
CA ASP A 379 13.90 23.55 6.18
C ASP A 379 14.94 24.14 7.14
N LEU A 380 15.14 25.46 7.05
CA LEU A 380 16.07 26.21 7.88
C LEU A 380 15.36 27.28 8.72
N ASP A 381 15.84 27.47 9.94
CA ASP A 381 15.37 28.46 10.90
C ASP A 381 16.55 29.34 11.38
N ALA A 382 16.56 29.79 12.64
CA ALA A 382 17.71 30.42 13.25
C ALA A 382 18.95 29.51 13.27
N LEU A 383 20.16 30.07 13.39
CA LEU A 383 21.42 29.29 13.38
C LEU A 383 21.48 28.17 14.43
N ALA A 384 20.92 28.42 15.62
CA ALA A 384 20.78 27.43 16.69
C ALA A 384 19.37 26.81 16.75
N GLY A 385 18.53 27.12 15.76
CA GLY A 385 17.19 26.60 15.60
C GLY A 385 17.18 25.17 15.05
N PRO A 386 15.98 24.57 14.96
CA PRO A 386 15.83 23.26 14.36
C PRO A 386 16.02 23.39 12.84
N ASN A 387 17.21 23.02 12.38
CA ASN A 387 17.59 23.05 10.97
C ASN A 387 17.68 21.64 10.42
N ASP A 388 17.31 21.47 9.16
CA ASP A 388 17.56 20.23 8.46
C ASP A 388 19.05 19.93 8.34
N LYS A 389 19.35 18.64 8.45
CA LYS A 389 20.72 18.12 8.32
C LYS A 389 20.71 16.71 7.76
N ILE A 390 21.69 16.39 6.91
CA ILE A 390 22.00 15.01 6.54
C ILE A 390 23.31 14.58 7.19
N ALA A 391 23.28 13.49 7.95
CA ALA A 391 24.44 12.90 8.59
C ALA A 391 24.87 11.63 7.84
N VAL A 392 25.88 11.76 6.98
CA VAL A 392 26.46 10.68 6.17
C VAL A 392 27.55 9.98 6.99
N THR A 393 27.46 8.66 7.15
CA THR A 393 28.44 7.85 7.89
C THR A 393 29.44 7.13 6.99
N GLY A 394 29.43 7.44 5.69
CA GLY A 394 30.37 6.97 4.69
C GLY A 394 30.77 8.08 3.71
N ASN A 395 31.00 7.69 2.45
CA ASN A 395 31.37 8.63 1.39
C ASN A 395 30.17 9.48 0.96
N LEU A 396 30.45 10.69 0.49
CA LEU A 396 29.47 11.61 -0.09
C LEU A 396 29.85 11.89 -1.55
N THR A 397 28.94 11.58 -2.48
CA THR A 397 28.96 12.17 -3.83
C THR A 397 27.95 13.31 -3.84
N LEU A 398 28.46 14.54 -3.90
CA LEU A 398 27.68 15.77 -3.86
C LEU A 398 27.40 16.24 -5.30
N ASP A 399 26.12 16.37 -5.62
CA ASP A 399 25.59 16.86 -6.89
C ASP A 399 24.17 17.43 -6.63
N GLY A 400 23.49 17.91 -7.67
CA GLY A 400 22.08 18.24 -7.63
C GLY A 400 21.77 19.69 -7.32
N ILE A 401 20.58 19.92 -6.77
CA ILE A 401 19.97 21.24 -6.54
C ILE A 401 19.51 21.34 -5.08
N LEU A 402 20.00 22.33 -4.36
CA LEU A 402 19.52 22.68 -3.03
C LEU A 402 18.33 23.63 -3.12
N ASN A 403 17.24 23.30 -2.44
CA ASN A 403 16.14 24.20 -2.14
C ASN A 403 16.11 24.46 -0.63
N VAL A 404 15.83 25.71 -0.25
CA VAL A 404 15.71 26.11 1.15
C VAL A 404 14.36 26.76 1.40
N THR A 405 13.65 26.25 2.40
CA THR A 405 12.47 26.87 2.99
C THR A 405 12.86 27.54 4.30
N ASN A 406 12.56 28.83 4.44
CA ASN A 406 12.76 29.57 5.68
C ASN A 406 11.54 29.35 6.60
N LEU A 407 11.77 28.78 7.78
CA LEU A 407 10.76 28.57 8.82
C LEU A 407 10.39 29.83 9.61
N GLY A 408 11.08 30.95 9.35
CA GLY A 408 10.79 32.28 9.89
C GLY A 408 11.99 32.96 10.55
N GLY A 409 12.98 32.20 11.02
CA GLY A 409 14.16 32.70 11.72
C GLY A 409 15.47 32.67 10.95
N LEU A 410 15.46 32.38 9.65
CA LEU A 410 16.68 32.39 8.83
C LEU A 410 17.41 33.73 8.94
N GLN A 411 18.71 33.66 9.20
CA GLN A 411 19.57 34.83 9.39
C GLN A 411 20.92 34.60 8.71
N ALA A 412 21.72 35.65 8.59
CA ALA A 412 23.07 35.52 8.09
C ALA A 412 23.94 34.65 9.02
N GLY A 413 24.77 33.80 8.43
CA GLY A 413 25.64 32.87 9.13
C GLY A 413 25.87 31.59 8.34
N GLN A 414 26.36 30.56 9.03
CA GLN A 414 26.70 29.27 8.45
C GLN A 414 25.75 28.18 8.92
N TYR A 415 25.12 27.50 7.97
CA TYR A 415 24.23 26.37 8.23
C TYR A 415 24.90 25.09 7.73
N THR A 416 25.16 24.14 8.63
CA THR A 416 25.73 22.85 8.22
C THR A 416 24.63 21.97 7.63
N LEU A 417 24.65 21.80 6.31
CA LEU A 417 23.65 21.02 5.58
C LEU A 417 23.95 19.53 5.64
N LEU A 418 25.20 19.15 5.39
CA LEU A 418 25.64 17.77 5.41
C LEU A 418 26.90 17.60 6.25
N THR A 419 27.02 16.46 6.92
CA THR A 419 28.31 15.96 7.45
C THR A 419 28.62 14.61 6.83
N TYR A 420 29.89 14.29 6.62
CA TYR A 420 30.36 13.00 6.11
C TYR A 420 31.63 12.54 6.82
N THR A 421 31.80 11.22 6.98
CA THR A 421 32.98 10.63 7.64
C THR A 421 33.96 10.01 6.65
N GLY A 422 33.52 9.72 5.42
CA GLY A 422 34.34 9.19 4.32
C GLY A 422 34.94 10.29 3.44
N THR A 423 35.06 10.01 2.14
CA THR A 423 35.54 10.98 1.14
C THR A 423 34.40 11.77 0.52
N LEU A 424 34.70 13.00 0.13
CA LEU A 424 33.83 13.84 -0.71
C LEU A 424 34.24 13.70 -2.18
N THR A 425 33.27 13.38 -3.03
CA THR A 425 33.32 13.62 -4.48
C THR A 425 32.41 14.80 -4.76
N ASP A 426 32.99 15.96 -5.07
CA ASP A 426 32.26 17.20 -5.30
C ASP A 426 32.06 17.42 -6.80
N ASN A 427 30.85 17.16 -7.30
CA ASN A 427 30.44 17.48 -8.67
C ASN A 427 29.76 18.86 -8.76
N GLY A 428 29.63 19.57 -7.63
CA GLY A 428 28.94 20.85 -7.50
C GLY A 428 27.49 20.71 -7.04
N LEU A 429 27.09 21.54 -6.08
CA LEU A 429 25.70 21.68 -5.65
C LEU A 429 25.14 23.01 -6.16
N SER A 430 24.14 22.94 -7.03
CA SER A 430 23.47 24.14 -7.55
C SER A 430 22.46 24.68 -6.55
N LEU A 431 22.25 26.00 -6.57
CA LEU A 431 21.20 26.64 -5.78
C LEU A 431 19.91 26.72 -6.60
N GLY A 432 18.81 26.20 -6.04
CA GLY A 432 17.47 26.27 -6.59
C GLY A 432 16.65 27.38 -5.91
N THR A 433 15.52 27.00 -5.31
CA THR A 433 14.66 27.91 -4.57
C THR A 433 15.36 28.34 -3.29
N MET A 434 15.60 29.65 -3.14
CA MET A 434 16.23 30.25 -1.97
C MET A 434 15.34 31.36 -1.41
N PRO A 435 15.31 31.56 -0.07
CA PRO A 435 14.65 32.71 0.53
C PRO A 435 15.28 34.04 0.05
N GLY A 436 14.49 35.10 -0.09
CA GLY A 436 15.00 36.41 -0.52
C GLY A 436 15.70 37.20 0.61
N GLY A 437 16.49 38.22 0.24
CA GLY A 437 17.15 39.13 1.19
C GLY A 437 18.55 38.70 1.61
N PHE A 438 19.05 37.60 1.05
CA PHE A 438 20.38 37.07 1.30
C PHE A 438 21.05 36.63 -0.01
N THR A 439 22.38 36.67 0.01
CA THR A 439 23.22 35.96 -0.95
C THR A 439 23.67 34.64 -0.32
N TYR A 440 23.67 33.58 -1.13
CA TYR A 440 23.98 32.22 -0.68
C TYR A 440 25.25 31.69 -1.37
N GLY A 441 26.02 30.89 -0.65
CA GLY A 441 27.17 30.17 -1.22
C GLY A 441 27.37 28.82 -0.54
N ILE A 442 27.77 27.81 -1.31
CA ILE A 442 28.12 26.49 -0.80
C ILE A 442 29.61 26.44 -0.49
N ASP A 443 29.96 25.97 0.71
CA ASP A 443 31.33 25.71 1.14
C ASP A 443 31.53 24.21 1.39
N THR A 444 32.42 23.63 0.58
CA THR A 444 32.89 22.24 0.66
C THR A 444 34.36 22.13 1.10
N GLY A 445 35.01 23.26 1.43
CA GLY A 445 36.41 23.31 1.82
C GLY A 445 36.68 22.81 3.23
N THR A 446 35.65 22.76 4.08
CA THR A 446 35.76 22.15 5.42
C THR A 446 35.60 20.64 5.32
N SER A 447 36.69 19.90 5.54
CA SER A 447 36.67 18.44 5.53
C SER A 447 35.59 17.88 6.47
N GLY A 448 34.78 16.97 5.94
CA GLY A 448 33.69 16.31 6.66
C GLY A 448 32.38 17.09 6.72
N SER A 449 32.28 18.27 6.08
CA SER A 449 31.08 19.10 6.10
C SER A 449 30.75 19.73 4.73
N VAL A 450 29.46 19.97 4.50
CA VAL A 450 28.95 20.85 3.44
C VAL A 450 28.13 21.94 4.12
N ILE A 451 28.52 23.20 3.90
CA ILE A 451 27.99 24.35 4.63
C ILE A 451 27.32 25.32 3.64
N LEU A 452 26.15 25.82 4.02
CA LEU A 452 25.51 26.96 3.38
C LEU A 452 25.94 28.24 4.09
N ASN A 453 26.63 29.12 3.38
CA ASN A 453 26.91 30.48 3.81
C ASN A 453 25.74 31.37 3.41
N VAL A 454 25.07 31.96 4.40
CA VAL A 454 23.99 32.93 4.23
C VAL A 454 24.55 34.31 4.55
N ILE A 455 24.57 35.21 3.57
CA ILE A 455 25.20 36.52 3.68
C ILE A 455 24.11 37.58 3.47
N PRO A 456 24.03 38.64 4.29
CA PRO A 456 23.07 39.71 4.06
C PRO A 456 23.33 40.32 2.68
N GLU A 457 22.29 40.59 1.90
CA GLU A 457 22.47 41.41 0.70
C GLU A 457 23.08 42.76 1.12
N PRO A 458 24.20 43.20 0.52
CA PRO A 458 24.75 44.51 0.82
C PRO A 458 23.64 45.53 0.53
N ALA A 459 23.33 46.38 1.51
CA ALA A 459 22.22 47.32 1.47
C ALA A 459 22.30 48.24 0.24
N THR A 460 21.76 47.80 -0.89
CA THR A 460 21.86 48.49 -2.18
C THR A 460 21.03 49.79 -2.16
N VAL A 461 20.18 49.96 -1.14
CA VAL A 461 19.45 51.20 -0.83
C VAL A 461 20.33 52.27 -0.18
N ALA A 462 21.37 51.91 0.58
CA ALA A 462 22.27 52.90 1.20
C ALA A 462 23.06 53.69 0.14
N LEU A 463 23.37 53.07 -1.00
CA LEU A 463 24.12 53.73 -2.07
C LEU A 463 23.25 54.66 -2.93
N LEU A 464 21.94 54.40 -3.05
CA LEU A 464 21.03 55.29 -3.79
C LEU A 464 20.70 56.58 -2.99
N VAL A 465 20.67 56.50 -1.65
CA VAL A 465 20.45 57.67 -0.78
C VAL A 465 21.72 58.54 -0.71
N LEU A 466 22.92 57.95 -0.67
CA LEU A 466 24.17 58.71 -0.75
C LEU A 466 24.42 59.32 -2.14
N GLY A 467 24.05 58.62 -3.22
CA GLY A 467 24.12 59.14 -4.58
C GLY A 467 23.12 60.26 -4.89
N GLY A 468 21.89 60.16 -4.36
CA GLY A 468 20.84 61.17 -4.51
C GLY A 468 21.10 62.46 -3.72
N VAL A 469 21.59 62.35 -2.48
CA VAL A 469 21.93 63.52 -1.64
C VAL A 469 23.18 64.23 -2.17
N GLY A 470 24.16 63.51 -2.71
CA GLY A 470 25.32 64.10 -3.39
C GLY A 470 24.98 64.89 -4.66
N ALA A 471 23.98 64.42 -5.44
CA ALA A 471 23.52 65.12 -6.64
C ALA A 471 22.69 66.39 -6.32
N LEU A 472 21.95 66.40 -5.21
CA LEU A 472 21.19 67.57 -4.76
C LEU A 472 22.08 68.68 -4.13
N LEU A 473 23.20 68.33 -3.51
CA LEU A 473 24.13 69.30 -2.92
C LEU A 473 25.10 69.93 -3.95
N ARG A 474 25.26 69.37 -5.15
CA ARG A 474 26.12 69.92 -6.20
C ARG A 474 25.43 70.98 -7.09
N ARG A 475 24.11 71.16 -6.96
CA ARG A 475 23.32 72.12 -7.75
C ARG A 475 23.11 73.50 -7.06
N ARG A 476 23.75 73.74 -5.91
CA ARG A 476 23.64 74.99 -5.11
C ARG A 476 25.00 75.69 -4.87
N ARG A 477 25.91 75.66 -5.84
CA ARG A 477 27.02 76.63 -5.90
C ARG A 477 26.99 77.38 -7.22
#